data_AF-A0A8I6XMZ7-F1
#
_entry.id   AF-A0A8I6XMZ7-F1
#
_cell.length_a   1.000
_cell.length_b   1.000
_cell.length_c   1.000
_cell.angle_alpha   90.00
_cell.angle_beta   90.00
_cell.angle_gamma   90.00
#
_symmetry.space_group_name_H-M   'P 1'
#
loop_
_entity.id
_entity.type
_entity.pdbx_description
1 polymer ?
#
loop_
_entity_poly.entity_id
_entity_poly.type
_entity_poly.pdbx_seq_one_letter_code
_entity_poly.pdbx_strand_id
1 'polypeptide(L)'
;MTWPAPLWKIVTDTIKKNAEVIKNLGDKYRGMPEGSMWDVCVMVHDIAAGQLEIDARPSFNRGDYAYASDVVSVVKGVGDACENAFKEVHRKSPLTDMDRQTTERCGVAIDLLITNSK
;
A
#
# COMPACT_ATOMS: atom_id res chain seq x y z
N MET A 1 16.38 -20.58 -5.54
CA MET A 1 16.62 -19.12 -5.55
C MET A 1 15.76 -18.53 -4.43
N THR A 2 16.35 -18.15 -3.30
CA THR A 2 15.62 -17.49 -2.21
C THR A 2 15.65 -15.98 -2.47
N TRP A 3 14.48 -15.34 -2.52
CA TRP A 3 14.35 -13.88 -2.57
C TRP A 3 15.21 -13.24 -1.48
N PRO A 4 15.64 -11.98 -1.62
CA PRO A 4 15.94 -11.21 -0.44
C PRO A 4 14.61 -10.99 0.31
N ALA A 5 14.32 -11.87 1.27
CA ALA A 5 13.33 -11.69 2.34
C ALA A 5 13.23 -10.23 2.87
N PRO A 6 14.30 -9.42 2.87
CA PRO A 6 14.20 -7.98 3.15
C PRO A 6 13.16 -7.21 2.36
N LEU A 7 13.02 -7.42 1.04
CA LEU A 7 12.20 -6.52 0.21
C LEU A 7 10.71 -6.70 0.47
N TRP A 8 10.26 -7.95 0.55
CA TRP A 8 8.90 -8.28 0.94
C TRP A 8 8.53 -7.58 2.24
N LYS A 9 9.41 -7.75 3.23
CA LYS A 9 9.25 -7.15 4.55
C LYS A 9 9.21 -5.62 4.47
N ILE A 10 10.06 -5.00 3.65
CA ILE A 10 10.07 -3.55 3.46
C ILE A 10 8.73 -3.05 2.92
N VAL A 11 8.17 -3.66 1.87
CA VAL A 11 6.89 -3.20 1.30
C VAL A 11 5.75 -3.40 2.28
N THR A 12 5.61 -4.58 2.89
CA THR A 12 4.55 -4.84 3.86
C THR A 12 4.67 -3.97 5.11
N ASP A 13 5.87 -3.82 5.68
CA ASP A 13 6.09 -2.96 6.86
C ASP A 13 5.79 -1.50 6.53
N THR A 14 6.04 -1.05 5.30
CA THR A 14 5.67 0.30 4.84
C THR A 14 4.18 0.52 4.90
N ILE A 15 3.42 -0.38 4.26
CA ILE A 15 1.96 -0.23 4.17
C ILE A 15 1.34 -0.31 5.57
N LYS A 16 1.79 -1.25 6.41
CA LYS A 16 1.32 -1.39 7.79
C LYS A 16 1.63 -0.17 8.64
N LYS A 17 2.87 0.34 8.56
CA LYS A 17 3.25 1.57 9.25
C LYS A 17 2.42 2.76 8.79
N ASN A 18 2.16 2.85 7.49
CA ASN A 18 1.34 3.92 6.94
C ASN A 18 -0.11 3.83 7.44
N ALA A 19 -0.71 2.64 7.45
CA ALA A 19 -2.05 2.40 8.00
C ALA A 19 -2.15 2.88 9.46
N GLU A 20 -1.17 2.53 10.30
CA GLU A 20 -1.12 2.93 11.71
C GLU A 20 -1.00 4.45 11.88
N VAL A 21 -0.13 5.09 11.10
CA VAL A 21 0.02 6.56 11.13
C VAL A 21 -1.27 7.25 10.68
N ILE A 22 -1.89 6.78 9.60
CA ILE A 22 -3.16 7.34 9.09
C ILE A 22 -4.25 7.18 10.13
N LYS A 23 -4.37 6.01 10.76
CA LYS A 23 -5.35 5.76 11.82
C LYS A 23 -5.18 6.72 12.99
N ASN A 24 -3.95 6.90 13.46
CA ASN A 24 -3.63 7.82 14.55
C ASN A 24 -3.92 9.29 14.19
N LEU A 25 -3.73 9.67 12.92
CA LEU A 25 -4.12 10.99 12.44
C LEU A 25 -5.64 11.13 12.35
N GLY A 26 -6.31 10.13 11.80
CA GLY A 26 -7.76 10.07 11.60
C GLY A 26 -8.58 10.10 12.88
N ASP A 27 -8.06 9.52 13.98
CA ASP A 27 -8.72 9.56 15.29
C ASP A 27 -9.01 10.98 15.79
N LYS A 28 -8.23 11.98 15.35
CA LYS A 28 -8.45 13.40 15.67
C LYS A 28 -9.67 14.01 14.94
N TYR A 29 -10.12 13.35 13.88
CA TYR A 29 -11.21 13.79 13.00
C TYR A 29 -12.47 12.94 13.15
N ARG A 30 -12.53 12.06 14.15
CA ARG A 30 -13.70 11.21 14.40
C ARG A 30 -14.93 12.08 14.67
N GLY A 31 -15.99 11.85 13.90
CA GLY A 31 -17.24 12.62 13.96
C GLY A 31 -17.21 13.96 13.22
N MET A 32 -16.11 14.30 12.56
CA MET A 32 -16.01 15.45 11.65
C MET A 32 -16.31 15.03 10.21
N PRO A 33 -16.70 15.97 9.32
CA PRO A 33 -16.91 15.68 7.89
C PRO A 33 -15.71 15.01 7.22
N GLU A 34 -14.49 15.41 7.59
CA GLU A 34 -13.25 14.82 7.07
C GLU A 34 -12.95 13.41 7.61
N GLY A 35 -13.60 12.98 8.70
CA GLY A 35 -13.33 11.70 9.38
C GLY A 35 -13.51 10.49 8.47
N SER A 36 -14.54 10.48 7.63
CA SER A 36 -14.81 9.38 6.70
C SER A 36 -13.70 9.19 5.66
N MET A 37 -12.98 10.26 5.28
CA MET A 37 -11.85 10.16 4.34
C MET A 37 -10.65 9.46 4.98
N TRP A 38 -10.43 9.72 6.27
CA TRP A 38 -9.43 9.00 7.04
C TRP A 38 -9.78 7.52 7.18
N ASP A 39 -11.05 7.19 7.43
CA ASP A 39 -11.51 5.80 7.52
C ASP A 39 -11.29 5.04 6.20
N VAL A 40 -11.59 5.67 5.06
CA VAL A 40 -11.27 5.12 3.73
C VAL A 40 -9.77 4.88 3.60
N CYS A 41 -8.95 5.85 3.97
CA CYS A 41 -7.49 5.74 3.89
C CYS A 41 -6.91 4.60 4.74
N VAL A 42 -7.41 4.41 5.96
CA VAL A 42 -7.02 3.29 6.82
C VAL A 42 -7.42 1.97 6.17
N MET A 43 -8.69 1.87 5.72
CA MET A 43 -9.24 0.66 5.12
C MET A 43 -8.43 0.21 3.90
N VAL A 44 -8.11 1.12 2.97
CA VAL A 44 -7.35 0.75 1.76
C VAL A 44 -5.93 0.31 2.07
N HIS A 45 -5.28 0.90 3.08
CA HIS A 45 -3.95 0.47 3.50
C HIS A 45 -3.99 -0.89 4.21
N ASP A 46 -4.99 -1.15 5.05
CA ASP A 46 -5.17 -2.45 5.72
C ASP A 46 -5.45 -3.56 4.69
N ILE A 47 -6.33 -3.30 3.72
CA ILE A 47 -6.60 -4.23 2.60
C ILE A 47 -5.32 -4.51 1.82
N ALA A 48 -4.56 -3.47 1.48
CA ALA A 48 -3.32 -3.62 0.73
C ALA A 48 -2.26 -4.42 1.51
N ALA A 49 -2.13 -4.21 2.82
CA ALA A 49 -1.28 -5.05 3.66
C ALA A 49 -1.74 -6.52 3.63
N GLY A 50 -3.04 -6.77 3.67
CA GLY A 50 -3.63 -8.11 3.53
C GLY A 50 -3.33 -8.74 2.17
N GLN A 51 -3.56 -8.02 1.06
CA GLN A 51 -3.28 -8.48 -0.29
C GLN A 51 -1.81 -8.84 -0.48
N LEU A 52 -0.92 -8.04 0.11
CA LEU A 52 0.49 -8.41 0.13
C LEU A 52 0.66 -9.79 0.79
N GLU A 53 0.22 -9.95 2.04
CA GLU A 53 0.50 -11.16 2.82
C GLU A 53 -0.20 -12.43 2.31
N ILE A 54 -1.42 -12.29 1.78
CA ILE A 54 -2.29 -13.39 1.38
C ILE A 54 -2.12 -13.73 -0.10
N ASP A 55 -1.87 -12.73 -0.96
CA ASP A 55 -1.85 -12.94 -2.41
C ASP A 55 -0.43 -12.87 -2.97
N ALA A 56 0.25 -11.73 -2.82
CA ALA A 56 1.54 -11.53 -3.48
C ALA A 56 2.66 -12.44 -2.92
N ARG A 57 2.78 -12.58 -1.58
CA ARG A 57 3.83 -13.43 -0.99
C ARG A 57 3.66 -14.91 -1.32
N PRO A 58 2.48 -15.53 -1.17
CA PRO A 58 2.31 -16.94 -1.54
C PRO A 58 2.56 -17.17 -3.03
N SER A 59 2.15 -16.22 -3.88
CA SER A 59 2.38 -16.28 -5.33
C SER A 59 3.85 -16.21 -5.68
N PHE A 60 4.58 -15.28 -5.05
CA PHE A 60 6.04 -15.25 -5.14
C PHE A 60 6.68 -16.58 -4.71
N ASN A 61 6.30 -17.12 -3.55
CA ASN A 61 6.90 -18.33 -2.99
C ASN A 61 6.73 -19.56 -3.89
N ARG A 62 5.66 -19.60 -4.69
CA ARG A 62 5.39 -20.68 -5.67
C ARG A 62 5.92 -20.39 -7.08
N GLY A 63 6.63 -19.28 -7.27
CA GLY A 63 7.21 -18.87 -8.57
C GLY A 63 6.26 -18.14 -9.51
N ASP A 64 5.06 -17.77 -9.04
CA ASP A 64 4.07 -17.01 -9.80
C ASP A 64 4.33 -15.51 -9.69
N TYR A 65 5.43 -15.08 -10.34
CA TYR A 65 5.93 -13.71 -10.25
C TYR A 65 5.07 -12.69 -10.98
N ALA A 66 4.36 -13.11 -12.04
CA ALA A 66 3.45 -12.26 -12.79
C ALA A 66 2.26 -11.83 -11.89
N TYR A 67 1.56 -12.79 -11.28
CA TYR A 67 0.48 -12.46 -10.38
C TYR A 67 0.96 -11.70 -9.13
N ALA A 68 2.12 -12.06 -8.58
CA ALA A 68 2.72 -11.30 -7.48
C ALA A 68 2.98 -9.83 -7.88
N SER A 69 3.46 -9.58 -9.10
CA SER A 69 3.71 -8.22 -9.59
C SER A 69 2.42 -7.43 -9.80
N ASP A 70 1.36 -8.08 -10.29
CA ASP A 70 0.05 -7.45 -10.46
C ASP A 70 -0.53 -6.99 -9.12
N VAL A 71 -0.46 -7.85 -8.10
CA VAL A 71 -0.91 -7.50 -6.74
C VAL A 71 -0.09 -6.33 -6.17
N VAL A 72 1.24 -6.34 -6.31
CA VAL A 72 2.07 -5.23 -5.84
C VAL A 72 1.77 -3.94 -6.63
N SER A 73 1.41 -4.04 -7.91
CA SER A 73 0.97 -2.89 -8.71
C SER A 73 -0.36 -2.31 -8.24
N VAL A 74 -1.30 -3.13 -7.77
CA VAL A 74 -2.53 -2.64 -7.13
C VAL A 74 -2.20 -1.89 -5.84
N VAL A 75 -1.35 -2.47 -4.99
CA VAL A 75 -0.92 -1.87 -3.73
C VAL A 75 -0.19 -0.53 -3.93
N LYS A 76 0.59 -0.41 -5.01
CA LYS A 76 1.26 0.84 -5.41
C LYS A 76 0.26 2.00 -5.54
N GLY A 77 -0.98 1.74 -5.96
CA GLY A 77 -2.03 2.73 -6.19
C GLY A 77 -2.85 3.12 -4.95
N VAL A 78 -2.54 2.60 -3.76
CA VAL A 78 -3.29 2.92 -2.52
C VAL A 78 -3.32 4.42 -2.20
N GLY A 79 -2.23 5.13 -2.47
CA GLY A 79 -2.17 6.58 -2.23
C GLY A 79 -3.16 7.36 -3.08
N ASP A 80 -3.41 6.92 -4.31
CA ASP A 80 -4.38 7.56 -5.20
C ASP A 80 -5.81 7.44 -4.65
N ALA A 81 -6.15 6.32 -4.00
CA ALA A 81 -7.44 6.15 -3.34
C ALA A 81 -7.62 7.16 -2.20
N CYS A 82 -6.55 7.40 -1.42
CA CYS A 82 -6.54 8.44 -0.39
C CYS A 82 -6.70 9.84 -0.98
N GLU A 83 -5.88 10.22 -1.97
CA GLU A 83 -5.98 11.52 -2.63
C GLU A 83 -7.38 11.75 -3.21
N ASN A 84 -8.01 10.73 -3.79
CA ASN A 84 -9.36 10.83 -4.33
C ASN A 84 -10.42 11.01 -3.24
N ALA A 85 -10.32 10.31 -2.11
CA ALA A 85 -11.20 10.52 -0.97
C ALA A 85 -11.12 11.99 -0.50
N PHE A 86 -9.93 12.52 -0.25
CA PHE A 86 -9.80 13.93 0.17
C PHE A 86 -10.33 14.93 -0.86
N LYS A 87 -10.22 14.64 -2.17
CA LYS A 87 -10.79 15.50 -3.23
C LYS A 87 -12.32 15.55 -3.18
N GLU A 88 -13.01 14.49 -2.78
CA GLU A 88 -14.48 14.47 -2.66
C GLU A 88 -15.00 15.51 -1.65
N VAL A 89 -14.19 15.84 -0.65
CA VAL A 89 -14.49 16.89 0.34
C VAL A 89 -13.77 18.21 0.04
N HIS A 90 -13.28 18.39 -1.19
CA HIS A 90 -12.54 19.57 -1.66
C HIS A 90 -11.32 19.91 -0.79
N ARG A 91 -10.62 18.89 -0.28
CA ARG A 91 -9.37 19.01 0.46
C ARG A 91 -8.23 18.35 -0.30
N LYS A 92 -7.00 18.75 0.02
CA LYS A 92 -5.80 18.03 -0.38
C LYS A 92 -5.49 16.96 0.67
N SER A 93 -5.09 15.76 0.24
CA SER A 93 -4.61 14.76 1.18
C SER A 93 -3.33 15.25 1.87
N PRO A 94 -3.21 15.11 3.20
CA PRO A 94 -1.97 15.37 3.90
C PRO A 94 -0.96 14.21 3.76
N LEU A 95 -1.28 13.15 3.00
CA LEU A 95 -0.54 11.89 2.95
C LEU A 95 0.46 11.78 1.79
N THR A 96 0.65 12.85 1.00
CA THR A 96 1.47 12.83 -0.22
C THR A 96 2.87 12.19 -0.02
N ASP A 97 3.56 12.46 1.09
CA ASP A 97 4.88 11.87 1.37
C ASP A 97 4.83 10.37 1.66
N MET A 98 3.74 9.89 2.26
CA MET A 98 3.51 8.48 2.54
C MET A 98 3.13 7.75 1.25
N ASP A 99 2.30 8.38 0.42
CA ASP A 99 1.89 7.85 -0.88
C ASP A 99 3.08 7.71 -1.84
N ARG A 100 3.99 8.69 -1.83
CA ARG A 100 5.27 8.61 -2.56
C ARG A 100 6.12 7.43 -2.08
N GLN A 101 6.27 7.24 -0.76
CA GLN A 101 7.03 6.11 -0.21
C GLN A 101 6.44 4.76 -0.61
N THR A 102 5.11 4.61 -0.55
CA THR A 102 4.41 3.42 -1.03
C THR A 102 4.71 3.18 -2.50
N THR A 103 4.57 4.21 -3.33
CA THR A 103 4.79 4.15 -4.78
C THR A 103 6.20 3.69 -5.13
N GLU A 104 7.21 4.30 -4.51
CA GLU A 104 8.63 3.99 -4.74
C GLU A 104 8.98 2.56 -4.32
N ARG A 105 8.56 2.16 -3.11
CA ARG A 105 8.88 0.82 -2.58
C ARG A 105 8.17 -0.29 -3.36
N CYS A 106 6.91 -0.08 -3.77
CA CYS A 106 6.21 -1.02 -4.63
C CYS A 106 6.82 -1.08 -6.03
N GLY A 107 7.26 0.05 -6.59
CA GLY A 107 7.97 0.10 -7.88
C GLY A 107 9.23 -0.77 -7.88
N VAL A 108 10.08 -0.62 -6.88
CA VAL A 108 11.30 -1.46 -6.72
C VAL A 108 10.94 -2.94 -6.60
N ALA A 109 9.85 -3.27 -5.89
CA ALA A 109 9.39 -4.65 -5.77
C ALA A 109 8.89 -5.24 -7.08
N ILE A 110 8.17 -4.47 -7.89
CA ILE A 110 7.72 -4.88 -9.22
C ILE A 110 8.91 -5.14 -10.14
N ASP A 111 9.88 -4.23 -10.20
CA ASP A 111 11.06 -4.38 -11.06
C ASP A 111 11.84 -5.66 -10.73
N LEU A 112 11.94 -6.00 -9.44
CA LEU A 112 12.58 -7.22 -8.99
C LEU A 112 11.75 -8.48 -9.32
N LEU A 113 10.42 -8.43 -9.20
CA LEU A 113 9.55 -9.54 -9.60
C LEU A 113 9.66 -9.84 -11.10
N ILE A 114 9.65 -8.80 -11.94
CA ILE A 114 9.76 -8.92 -13.40
C ILE A 114 11.15 -9.43 -13.82
N THR A 115 12.20 -9.08 -13.06
CA THR A 115 13.54 -9.59 -13.35
C THR A 115 13.66 -11.09 -13.07
N ASN A 116 12.90 -11.62 -12.10
CA ASN A 116 12.89 -13.06 -11.77
C ASN A 116 11.91 -13.89 -12.63
N SER A 117 11.08 -13.25 -13.46
CA SER A 117 10.14 -13.94 -14.36
C SER A 117 10.70 -14.25 -15.75
N LYS A 118 11.96 -13.85 -16.01
CA LYS A 118 12.70 -14.14 -17.24
C LYS A 118 13.70 -15.27 -17.01
#